data_AF-S5AKY1-F1
#
_entry.id   AF-S5AKY1-F1
#
_cell.length_a   1.000
_cell.length_b   1.000
_cell.length_c   1.000
_cell.angle_alpha   90.00
_cell.angle_beta   90.00
_cell.angle_gamma   90.00
#
_symmetry.space_group_name_H-M   'P 1'
#
loop_
_entity.id
_entity.type
_entity.pdbx_description
1 polymer ?
#
loop_
_entity_poly.entity_id
_entity_poly.type
_entity_poly.pdbx_seq_one_letter_code
_entity_poly.pdbx_strand_id
1 'polypeptide(L)'
;MLKSSLIASGVTITLLLSGCSTMSKVYYNVEKSIEDKGFNERVNESQMHIREAQALLFETEYEQAKYHLDQAFKLFPRQASLHSTYQQYYELLGNEELAHLASKRYENMVVRSDALNRKGRIAMVEMEKYKLAKDLFSLSLIYHDENTSTLVNIATLGLTTHDYELANVSLRLLSKMGHQSPEASLIEYLVAQHAGDNKRMDIVKLIMKINWPESKQFKFIDNQGGYQIEQQTG
;
A
#
# COMPACT_ATOMS: atom_id res chain seq x y z
N MET A 1 -32.26 -29.95 -75.94
CA MET A 1 -30.94 -29.55 -76.49
C MET A 1 -30.41 -28.38 -75.68
N LEU A 2 -29.18 -28.51 -75.19
CA LEU A 2 -28.18 -27.48 -74.84
C LEU A 2 -28.60 -26.23 -74.01
N LYS A 3 -28.11 -26.13 -72.76
CA LYS A 3 -26.93 -25.32 -72.29
C LYS A 3 -27.34 -23.88 -71.89
N SER A 4 -27.48 -23.55 -70.60
CA SER A 4 -26.44 -23.21 -69.59
C SER A 4 -26.13 -21.70 -69.50
N SER A 5 -26.35 -21.10 -68.33
CA SER A 5 -25.47 -20.12 -67.61
C SER A 5 -26.28 -19.47 -66.47
N LEU A 6 -26.18 -19.89 -65.21
CA LEU A 6 -25.25 -19.42 -64.17
C LEU A 6 -25.17 -17.89 -64.02
N ILE A 7 -25.81 -17.34 -62.97
CA ILE A 7 -25.18 -16.39 -62.02
C ILE A 7 -25.67 -16.73 -60.61
N ALA A 8 -24.70 -16.94 -59.73
CA ALA A 8 -24.83 -17.27 -58.32
C ALA A 8 -25.20 -16.04 -57.48
N SER A 9 -25.93 -16.24 -56.39
CA SER A 9 -25.81 -15.40 -55.21
C SER A 9 -26.11 -16.24 -53.97
N GLY A 10 -25.05 -16.56 -53.23
CA GLY A 10 -25.11 -17.35 -52.01
C GLY A 10 -25.55 -16.48 -50.83
N VAL A 11 -26.51 -16.99 -50.06
CA VAL A 11 -26.80 -16.51 -48.71
C VAL A 11 -26.65 -17.70 -47.78
N THR A 12 -25.45 -17.82 -47.21
CA THR A 12 -25.15 -18.75 -46.13
C THR A 12 -25.65 -18.14 -44.83
N ILE A 13 -26.79 -18.61 -44.32
CA ILE A 13 -27.26 -18.27 -42.97
C ILE A 13 -26.45 -19.10 -41.98
N THR A 14 -25.36 -18.52 -41.48
CA THR A 14 -24.65 -19.02 -40.30
C THR A 14 -25.39 -18.50 -39.07
N LEU A 15 -26.21 -19.36 -38.46
CA LEU A 15 -26.75 -19.15 -37.12
C LEU A 15 -25.56 -19.13 -36.14
N LEU A 16 -25.16 -17.92 -35.74
CA LEU A 16 -24.20 -17.70 -34.66
C LEU A 16 -24.83 -18.21 -33.36
N LEU A 17 -24.30 -19.31 -32.85
CA LEU A 17 -24.36 -19.64 -31.43
C LEU A 17 -23.58 -18.56 -30.68
N SER A 18 -24.24 -17.49 -30.27
CA SER A 18 -23.72 -16.54 -29.28
C SER A 18 -23.75 -17.19 -27.90
N GLY A 19 -22.88 -18.18 -27.71
CA GLY A 19 -22.59 -18.76 -26.41
C GLY A 19 -21.94 -17.71 -25.51
N CYS A 20 -22.58 -17.47 -24.36
CA CYS A 20 -22.11 -16.64 -23.27
C CYS A 20 -20.63 -16.86 -22.92
N SER A 21 -19.76 -15.91 -23.26
CA SER A 21 -18.44 -15.76 -22.61
C SER A 21 -18.49 -14.83 -21.39
N THR A 22 -19.66 -14.27 -21.07
CA THR A 22 -19.83 -13.26 -20.00
C THR A 22 -19.82 -13.85 -18.59
N MET A 23 -20.22 -15.12 -18.39
CA MET A 23 -20.24 -15.73 -17.05
C MET A 23 -18.82 -15.99 -16.50
N SER A 24 -17.85 -16.40 -17.33
CA SER A 24 -16.50 -16.71 -16.84
C SER A 24 -15.78 -15.50 -16.21
N LYS A 25 -15.95 -14.29 -16.76
CA LYS A 25 -15.34 -13.07 -16.20
C LYS A 25 -15.99 -12.62 -14.89
N VAL A 26 -17.30 -12.78 -14.74
CA VAL A 26 -18.01 -12.39 -13.50
C VAL A 26 -17.65 -13.34 -12.37
N TYR A 27 -17.65 -14.66 -12.61
CA TYR A 27 -17.22 -15.64 -11.61
C TYR A 27 -15.73 -15.49 -11.26
N TYR A 28 -14.84 -15.29 -12.24
CA TYR A 28 -13.41 -15.08 -11.98
C TYR A 28 -13.12 -13.81 -11.16
N ASN A 29 -13.82 -12.70 -11.44
CA ASN A 29 -13.66 -11.47 -10.68
C ASN A 29 -14.24 -11.58 -9.26
N VAL A 30 -15.35 -12.31 -9.08
CA VAL A 30 -15.93 -12.60 -7.77
C VAL A 30 -15.04 -13.54 -6.97
N GLU A 31 -14.53 -14.61 -7.58
CA GLU A 31 -13.61 -15.57 -6.96
C GLU A 31 -12.30 -14.90 -6.55
N LYS A 32 -11.70 -14.09 -7.43
CA LYS A 32 -10.52 -13.27 -7.09
C LYS A 32 -10.81 -12.27 -5.96
N SER A 33 -11.97 -11.62 -5.97
CA SER A 33 -12.38 -10.71 -4.89
C SER A 33 -12.61 -11.43 -3.56
N ILE A 34 -13.09 -12.68 -3.59
CA ILE A 34 -13.30 -13.52 -2.40
C ILE A 34 -11.95 -14.04 -1.89
N GLU A 35 -11.05 -14.46 -2.78
CA GLU A 35 -9.70 -14.90 -2.45
C GLU A 35 -8.86 -13.75 -1.86
N ASP A 36 -8.93 -12.55 -2.46
CA ASP A 36 -8.33 -11.33 -1.93
C ASP A 36 -8.91 -10.97 -0.56
N LYS A 37 -10.22 -11.15 -0.34
CA LYS A 37 -10.86 -10.90 0.96
C LYS A 37 -10.38 -11.87 2.03
N GLY A 38 -10.44 -13.18 1.78
CA GLY A 38 -9.98 -14.20 2.75
C GLY A 38 -8.47 -14.13 2.99
N PHE A 39 -7.70 -13.72 1.98
CA PHE A 39 -6.28 -13.42 2.15
C PHE A 39 -6.06 -12.22 3.08
N ASN A 40 -6.75 -11.10 2.82
CA ASN A 40 -6.63 -9.89 3.62
C ASN A 40 -7.11 -10.11 5.06
N GLU A 41 -8.16 -10.90 5.27
CA GLU A 41 -8.62 -11.30 6.60
C GLU A 41 -7.53 -12.03 7.38
N ARG A 42 -6.87 -13.04 6.80
CA ARG A 42 -5.77 -13.76 7.46
C ARG A 42 -4.57 -12.86 7.78
N VAL A 43 -4.21 -11.94 6.88
CA VAL A 43 -3.13 -10.98 7.13
C VAL A 43 -3.51 -10.06 8.30
N ASN A 44 -4.72 -9.51 8.30
CA ASN A 44 -5.20 -8.63 9.35
C ASN A 44 -5.29 -9.33 10.72
N GLU A 45 -5.83 -10.54 10.76
CA GLU A 45 -5.88 -11.37 11.97
C GLU A 45 -4.48 -11.67 12.48
N SER A 46 -3.54 -12.00 11.59
CA SER A 46 -2.15 -12.20 11.97
C SER A 46 -1.55 -10.93 12.58
N GLN A 47 -1.81 -9.74 12.03
CA GLN A 47 -1.33 -8.47 12.61
C GLN A 47 -1.92 -8.20 13.99
N MET A 48 -3.18 -8.58 14.22
CA MET A 48 -3.79 -8.45 15.55
C MET A 48 -3.05 -9.34 16.57
N HIS A 49 -2.78 -10.60 16.22
CA HIS A 49 -1.99 -11.48 17.08
C HIS A 49 -0.58 -10.95 17.34
N ILE A 50 0.08 -10.35 16.35
CA ILE A 50 1.41 -9.75 16.52
C ILE A 50 1.36 -8.59 17.54
N ARG A 51 0.38 -7.68 17.42
CA ARG A 51 0.22 -6.56 18.37
C ARG A 51 -0.08 -7.04 19.78
N GLU A 52 -0.90 -8.07 19.92
CA GLU A 52 -1.19 -8.67 21.22
C GLU A 52 0.07 -9.29 21.84
N ALA A 53 0.85 -10.02 21.04
CA ALA A 53 2.13 -10.55 21.49
C ALA A 53 3.09 -9.45 21.95
N GLN A 54 3.18 -8.33 21.22
CA GLN A 54 3.99 -7.18 21.62
C GLN A 54 3.57 -6.60 22.97
N ALA A 55 2.26 -6.47 23.22
CA ALA A 55 1.73 -6.01 24.50
C ALA A 55 2.07 -6.97 25.64
N LEU A 56 1.86 -8.28 25.42
CA LEU A 56 2.18 -9.31 26.40
C LEU A 56 3.68 -9.40 26.72
N LEU A 57 4.56 -9.17 25.73
CA LEU A 57 6.01 -9.07 25.97
C LEU A 57 6.35 -7.90 26.89
N PHE A 58 5.68 -6.75 26.72
CA PHE A 58 5.86 -5.58 27.59
C PHE A 58 5.39 -5.88 29.03
N GLU A 59 4.34 -6.69 29.17
CA GLU A 59 3.81 -7.17 30.46
C GLU A 59 4.59 -8.37 31.02
N THR A 60 5.65 -8.83 30.33
CA THR A 60 6.47 -10.02 30.69
C THR A 60 5.71 -11.35 30.70
N GLU A 61 4.56 -11.44 30.02
CA GLU A 61 3.71 -12.64 29.90
C GLU A 61 4.15 -13.53 28.73
N TYR A 62 5.34 -14.12 28.84
CA TYR A 62 6.02 -14.80 27.73
C TYR A 62 5.26 -15.99 27.14
N GLU A 63 4.57 -16.80 27.94
CA GLU A 63 3.80 -17.96 27.43
C GLU A 63 2.64 -17.53 26.55
N GLN A 64 1.91 -16.49 26.97
CA GLN A 64 0.80 -15.93 26.22
C GLN A 64 1.31 -15.22 24.96
N ALA A 65 2.39 -14.45 25.07
CA ALA A 65 3.04 -13.83 23.91
C ALA A 65 3.42 -14.88 22.85
N LYS A 66 4.00 -16.01 23.28
CA LYS A 66 4.36 -17.11 22.38
C LYS A 66 3.14 -17.75 21.72
N TYR A 67 2.04 -17.93 22.44
CA TYR A 67 0.79 -18.42 21.87
C TYR A 67 0.31 -17.52 20.73
N HIS A 68 0.28 -16.20 20.95
CA HIS A 68 -0.15 -15.25 19.92
C HIS A 68 0.80 -15.23 18.72
N LEU A 69 2.11 -15.28 18.94
CA LEU A 69 3.10 -15.40 17.86
C LEU A 69 2.87 -16.66 17.01
N ASP A 70 2.55 -17.79 17.64
CA ASP A 70 2.27 -19.04 16.93
C ASP A 70 0.96 -18.99 16.12
N GLN A 71 -0.06 -18.29 16.61
CA GLN A 71 -1.28 -18.05 15.83
C GLN A 71 -0.99 -17.15 14.62
N ALA A 72 -0.24 -16.06 14.82
CA ALA A 72 0.19 -15.20 13.72
C ALA A 72 1.00 -15.98 12.68
N PHE A 73 1.91 -16.86 13.11
CA PHE A 73 2.69 -17.69 12.20
C PHE A 73 1.83 -18.66 11.38
N LYS A 74 0.80 -19.26 11.99
CA LYS A 74 -0.15 -20.14 11.27
C LYS A 74 -0.96 -19.37 10.22
N LEU A 75 -1.39 -18.15 10.56
CA LEU A 75 -2.21 -17.31 9.70
C LEU A 75 -1.40 -16.75 8.52
N PHE A 76 -0.26 -16.13 8.80
CA PHE A 76 0.59 -15.54 7.78
C PHE A 76 2.07 -15.42 8.21
N PRO A 77 2.90 -16.42 7.89
CA PRO A 77 4.30 -16.49 8.36
C PRO A 77 5.26 -15.53 7.63
N ARG A 78 4.78 -14.75 6.66
CA ARG A 78 5.61 -13.92 5.77
C ARG A 78 5.49 -12.42 6.06
N GLN A 79 5.42 -12.07 7.35
CA GLN A 79 5.40 -10.69 7.83
C GLN A 79 6.69 -10.35 8.58
N ALA A 80 7.25 -9.18 8.29
CA ALA A 80 8.42 -8.68 8.99
C ALA A 80 8.14 -8.50 10.49
N SER A 81 7.06 -7.81 10.86
CA SER A 81 6.68 -7.57 12.26
C SER A 81 6.54 -8.85 13.09
N LEU A 82 6.10 -9.96 12.48
CA LEU A 82 6.06 -11.26 13.15
C LEU A 82 7.46 -11.72 13.58
N HIS A 83 8.41 -11.66 12.66
CA HIS A 83 9.77 -12.14 12.91
C HIS A 83 10.57 -11.17 13.78
N SER A 84 10.32 -9.85 13.71
CA SER A 84 10.90 -8.92 14.67
C SER A 84 10.35 -9.14 16.08
N THR A 85 9.07 -9.48 16.23
CA THR A 85 8.48 -9.79 17.54
C THR A 85 8.96 -11.14 18.08
N TYR A 86 9.13 -12.16 17.23
CA TYR A 86 9.82 -13.40 17.64
C TYR A 86 11.27 -13.14 18.07
N GLN A 87 11.99 -12.28 17.37
CA GLN A 87 13.35 -11.90 17.76
C GLN A 87 13.36 -11.33 19.18
N GLN A 88 12.51 -10.33 19.47
CA GLN A 88 12.39 -9.72 20.80
C GLN A 88 12.03 -10.77 21.87
N TYR A 89 11.06 -11.65 21.58
CA TYR A 89 10.70 -12.75 22.48
C TYR A 89 11.90 -13.64 22.82
N TYR A 90 12.70 -14.05 21.83
CA TYR A 90 13.85 -14.91 22.07
C TYR A 90 15.01 -14.20 22.76
N GLU A 91 15.22 -12.91 22.48
CA GLU A 91 16.20 -12.07 23.18
C GLU A 91 15.87 -11.97 24.68
N LEU A 92 14.60 -11.75 25.03
CA LEU A 92 14.14 -11.66 26.43
C LEU A 92 14.34 -12.98 27.20
N LEU A 93 14.33 -14.12 26.51
CA LEU A 93 14.61 -15.44 27.09
C LEU A 93 16.10 -15.83 27.04
N GLY A 94 16.98 -14.97 26.52
CA GLY A 94 18.40 -15.25 26.36
C GLY A 94 18.72 -16.33 25.31
N ASN A 95 17.79 -16.60 24.37
CA ASN A 95 18.00 -17.56 23.29
C ASN A 95 18.56 -16.86 22.04
N GLU A 96 19.87 -16.64 22.03
CA GLU A 96 20.56 -15.93 20.95
C GLU A 96 20.43 -16.60 19.58
N GLU A 97 20.42 -17.94 19.52
CA GLU A 97 20.32 -18.68 18.26
C GLU A 97 18.97 -18.45 17.58
N LEU A 98 17.87 -18.57 18.33
CA LEU A 98 16.54 -18.35 17.79
C LEU A 98 16.25 -16.87 17.52
N ALA A 99 16.79 -15.96 18.34
CA ALA A 99 16.75 -14.53 18.06
C ALA A 99 17.44 -14.20 16.74
N HIS A 100 18.63 -14.73 16.50
CA HIS A 100 19.36 -14.53 15.25
C HIS A 100 18.63 -15.12 14.04
N LEU A 101 18.02 -16.29 14.18
CA LEU A 101 17.21 -16.88 13.12
C LEU A 101 15.98 -16.01 12.78
N ALA A 102 15.29 -15.49 13.80
CA ALA A 102 14.16 -14.59 13.63
C ALA A 102 14.58 -13.28 12.94
N SER A 103 15.71 -12.71 13.36
CA SER A 103 16.31 -11.52 12.74
C SER A 103 16.59 -11.73 11.24
N LYS A 104 17.22 -12.85 10.86
CA LYS A 104 17.43 -13.20 9.44
C LYS A 104 16.13 -13.33 8.65
N ARG A 105 15.05 -13.84 9.26
CA ARG A 105 13.75 -13.94 8.59
C ARG A 105 13.14 -12.56 8.39
N TYR A 106 13.22 -11.69 9.38
CA TYR A 106 12.82 -10.29 9.28
C TYR A 106 13.55 -9.59 8.11
N GLU A 107 14.88 -9.67 8.07
CA GLU A 107 15.70 -9.06 7.01
C GLU A 107 15.28 -9.51 5.60
N ASN A 108 15.01 -10.81 5.44
CA ASN A 108 14.53 -11.35 4.16
C ASN A 108 13.18 -10.77 3.73
N MET A 109 12.26 -10.51 4.67
CA MET A 109 10.98 -9.87 4.37
C MET A 109 11.17 -8.39 3.99
N VAL A 110 12.07 -7.68 4.70
CA VAL A 110 12.41 -6.27 4.39
C VAL A 110 12.99 -6.13 3.00
N VAL A 111 13.99 -6.95 2.64
CA VAL A 111 14.62 -6.93 1.30
C VAL A 111 13.58 -7.16 0.20
N ARG A 112 12.67 -8.10 0.41
CA ARG A 112 11.60 -8.40 -0.55
C ARG A 112 10.61 -7.24 -0.67
N SER A 113 10.21 -6.65 0.45
CA SER A 113 9.36 -5.46 0.50
C SER A 113 9.99 -4.31 -0.29
N ASP A 114 11.27 -4.01 -0.06
CA ASP A 114 11.97 -2.91 -0.74
C ASP A 114 12.08 -3.11 -2.25
N ALA A 115 12.30 -4.36 -2.69
CA ALA A 115 12.31 -4.69 -4.11
C ALA A 115 10.92 -4.46 -4.74
N LEU A 116 9.83 -4.80 -4.06
CA LEU A 116 8.46 -4.57 -4.51
C LEU A 116 8.13 -3.08 -4.53
N ASN A 117 8.50 -2.34 -3.47
CA ASN A 117 8.34 -0.89 -3.38
C ASN A 117 9.04 -0.18 -4.55
N ARG A 118 10.29 -0.56 -4.86
CA ARG A 118 11.03 -0.03 -6.00
C ARG A 118 10.31 -0.27 -7.32
N LYS A 119 9.84 -1.50 -7.55
CA LYS A 119 9.05 -1.84 -8.75
C LYS A 119 7.75 -1.05 -8.83
N GLY A 120 7.08 -0.84 -7.70
CA GLY A 120 5.87 -0.03 -7.60
C GLY A 120 6.12 1.42 -8.03
N ARG A 121 7.23 2.03 -7.59
CA ARG A 121 7.62 3.37 -8.04
C ARG A 121 7.88 3.44 -9.54
N ILE A 122 8.60 2.48 -10.11
CA ILE A 122 8.84 2.40 -11.57
C ILE A 122 7.50 2.32 -12.31
N ALA A 123 6.60 1.43 -11.87
CA ALA A 123 5.28 1.29 -12.46
C ALA A 123 4.46 2.59 -12.38
N MET A 124 4.56 3.33 -11.26
CA MET A 124 3.85 4.59 -11.05
C MET A 124 4.41 5.74 -11.89
N VAL A 125 5.72 5.96 -11.84
CA VAL A 125 6.37 7.18 -12.35
C VAL A 125 6.80 7.04 -13.81
N GLU A 126 7.36 5.89 -14.18
CA GLU A 126 7.96 5.71 -15.52
C GLU A 126 6.96 5.11 -16.52
N MET A 127 6.01 4.31 -16.02
CA MET A 127 5.08 3.55 -16.88
C MET A 127 3.63 4.02 -16.80
N GLU A 128 3.30 4.90 -15.86
CA GLU A 128 1.94 5.37 -15.56
C GLU A 128 0.93 4.21 -15.35
N LYS A 129 1.41 3.07 -14.83
CA LYS A 129 0.60 1.88 -14.52
C LYS A 129 0.15 1.90 -13.06
N TYR A 130 -0.73 2.84 -12.72
CA TYR A 130 -1.18 3.09 -11.33
C TYR A 130 -1.78 1.87 -10.64
N LYS A 131 -2.56 1.04 -11.35
CA LYS A 131 -3.10 -0.20 -10.77
C LYS A 131 -1.98 -1.19 -10.40
N LEU A 132 -1.00 -1.37 -11.28
CA LEU A 132 0.14 -2.24 -11.01
C LEU A 132 0.98 -1.70 -9.86
N ALA A 133 1.18 -0.37 -9.80
CA ALA A 133 1.86 0.26 -8.68
C ALA A 133 1.14 -0.01 -7.34
N LYS A 134 -0.20 0.14 -7.31
CA LYS A 134 -1.01 -0.20 -6.14
C LYS A 134 -0.80 -1.66 -5.70
N ASP A 135 -0.94 -2.60 -6.64
CA ASP A 135 -0.79 -4.03 -6.35
C ASP A 135 0.62 -4.34 -5.80
N LEU A 136 1.67 -3.71 -6.35
CA LEU A 136 3.06 -3.88 -5.88
C LEU A 136 3.31 -3.25 -4.51
N PHE A 137 2.75 -2.07 -4.22
CA PHE A 137 2.85 -1.45 -2.90
C PHE A 137 2.09 -2.24 -1.83
N SER A 138 0.91 -2.78 -2.17
CA SER A 138 0.17 -3.68 -1.28
C SER A 138 0.98 -4.93 -0.95
N LEU A 139 1.60 -5.57 -1.94
CA LEU A 139 2.52 -6.69 -1.71
C LEU A 139 3.72 -6.29 -0.85
N SER A 140 4.28 -5.10 -1.05
CA SER A 140 5.36 -4.58 -0.22
C SER A 140 4.97 -4.48 1.26
N LEU A 141 3.77 -3.96 1.57
CA LEU A 141 3.25 -3.86 2.93
C LEU A 141 2.82 -5.20 3.54
N ILE A 142 2.42 -6.17 2.73
CA ILE A 142 2.15 -7.53 3.21
C ILE A 142 3.42 -8.17 3.77
N TYR A 143 4.58 -7.92 3.13
CA TYR A 143 5.86 -8.44 3.62
C TYR A 143 6.42 -7.61 4.77
N HIS A 144 6.32 -6.29 4.72
CA HIS A 144 6.80 -5.37 5.75
C HIS A 144 5.76 -4.29 5.98
N ASP A 145 4.87 -4.58 6.93
CA ASP A 145 3.71 -3.79 7.34
C ASP A 145 4.09 -2.41 7.93
N GLU A 146 5.35 -2.27 8.32
CA GLU A 146 5.95 -1.05 8.85
C GLU A 146 6.82 -0.30 7.81
N ASN A 147 6.74 -0.65 6.52
CA ASN A 147 7.53 0.02 5.48
C ASN A 147 7.02 1.44 5.19
N THR A 148 7.52 2.42 5.95
CA THR A 148 7.17 3.85 5.81
C THR A 148 7.45 4.41 4.41
N SER A 149 8.53 3.96 3.75
CA SER A 149 8.83 4.37 2.37
C SER A 149 7.74 3.91 1.39
N THR A 150 7.17 2.72 1.61
CA THR A 150 6.04 2.23 0.80
C THR A 150 4.79 3.05 1.09
N LEU A 151 4.49 3.37 2.35
CA LEU A 151 3.34 4.20 2.73
C LEU A 151 3.42 5.62 2.11
N VAL A 152 4.59 6.24 2.07
CA VAL A 152 4.79 7.53 1.36
C VAL A 152 4.48 7.39 -0.13
N ASN A 153 4.91 6.31 -0.77
CA ASN A 153 4.61 6.07 -2.18
C ASN A 153 3.12 5.77 -2.44
N ILE A 154 2.44 5.09 -1.52
CA ILE A 154 0.97 4.91 -1.59
C ILE A 154 0.27 6.25 -1.41
N ALA A 155 0.74 7.11 -0.49
CA ALA A 155 0.18 8.44 -0.32
C ALA A 155 0.35 9.30 -1.58
N THR A 156 1.51 9.20 -2.22
CA THR A 156 1.80 9.83 -3.52
C THR A 156 0.89 9.28 -4.61
N LEU A 157 0.73 7.95 -4.68
CA LEU A 157 -0.19 7.31 -5.62
C LEU A 157 -1.61 7.86 -5.45
N GLY A 158 -2.11 7.93 -4.22
CA GLY A 158 -3.44 8.48 -3.91
C GLY A 158 -3.58 9.93 -4.38
N LEU A 159 -2.58 10.77 -4.11
CA LEU A 159 -2.55 12.15 -4.61
C LEU A 159 -2.57 12.21 -6.15
N THR A 160 -1.72 11.42 -6.82
CA THR A 160 -1.63 11.38 -8.29
C THR A 160 -2.93 10.89 -8.94
N THR A 161 -3.61 9.92 -8.32
CA THR A 161 -4.86 9.36 -8.85
C THR A 161 -6.11 10.04 -8.32
N HIS A 162 -5.99 11.13 -7.54
CA HIS A 162 -7.09 11.81 -6.86
C HIS A 162 -7.89 10.89 -5.91
N ASP A 163 -7.27 9.81 -5.43
CA ASP A 163 -7.77 8.94 -4.37
C ASP A 163 -7.27 9.50 -3.02
N TYR A 164 -7.86 10.62 -2.62
CA TYR A 164 -7.47 11.34 -1.40
C TYR A 164 -7.74 10.54 -0.13
N GLU A 165 -8.69 9.60 -0.16
CA GLU A 165 -8.91 8.65 0.93
C GLU A 165 -7.70 7.73 1.11
N LEU A 166 -7.19 7.14 0.02
CA LEU A 166 -5.97 6.34 0.05
C LEU A 166 -4.76 7.15 0.56
N ALA A 167 -4.64 8.41 0.12
CA ALA A 167 -3.60 9.31 0.59
C ALA A 167 -3.71 9.57 2.09
N ASN A 168 -4.90 9.94 2.57
CA ASN A 168 -5.15 10.22 3.98
C ASN A 168 -4.98 9.00 4.89
N VAL A 169 -5.42 7.82 4.46
CA VAL A 169 -5.17 6.56 5.21
C VAL A 169 -3.67 6.34 5.38
N SER A 170 -2.89 6.49 4.31
CA SER A 170 -1.45 6.26 4.32
C SER A 170 -0.72 7.29 5.20
N LEU A 171 -1.09 8.56 5.12
CA LEU A 171 -0.55 9.63 5.98
C LEU A 171 -0.88 9.39 7.46
N ARG A 172 -2.09 8.92 7.78
CA ARG A 172 -2.46 8.57 9.17
C ARG A 172 -1.63 7.40 9.69
N LEU A 173 -1.37 6.38 8.87
CA LEU A 173 -0.51 5.26 9.26
C LEU A 173 0.92 5.72 9.51
N LEU A 174 1.49 6.54 8.63
CA LEU A 174 2.81 7.16 8.84
C LEU A 174 2.86 7.94 10.16
N SER A 175 1.86 8.77 10.43
CA SER A 175 1.78 9.54 11.68
C SER A 175 1.69 8.65 12.92
N LYS A 176 0.91 7.56 12.88
CA LYS A 176 0.83 6.57 13.98
C LYS A 176 2.19 5.91 14.27
N MET A 177 3.03 5.76 13.25
CA MET A 177 4.37 5.22 13.38
C MET A 177 5.42 6.28 13.79
N GLY A 178 5.00 7.52 14.03
CA GLY A 178 5.91 8.63 14.30
C GLY A 178 6.74 9.06 13.09
N HIS A 179 6.41 8.59 11.88
CA HIS A 179 7.15 8.98 10.68
C HIS A 179 6.76 10.40 10.25
N GLN A 180 7.78 11.25 10.14
CA GLN A 180 7.69 12.62 9.66
C GLN A 180 8.79 12.88 8.63
N SER A 181 8.42 13.37 7.45
CA SER A 181 9.35 13.70 6.37
C SER A 181 8.83 14.87 5.52
N PRO A 182 9.73 15.62 4.85
CA PRO A 182 9.33 16.68 3.93
C PRO A 182 8.35 16.20 2.85
N GLU A 183 8.55 14.99 2.33
CA GLU A 183 7.71 14.37 1.32
C GLU A 183 6.30 14.09 1.85
N ALA A 184 6.18 13.43 3.01
CA ALA A 184 4.88 13.14 3.62
C ALA A 184 4.13 14.43 3.96
N SER A 185 4.82 15.45 4.50
CA SER A 185 4.21 16.74 4.80
C SER A 185 3.78 17.51 3.55
N LEU A 186 4.55 17.44 2.45
CA LEU A 186 4.10 18.04 1.19
C LEU A 186 2.81 17.37 0.68
N ILE A 187 2.73 16.05 0.73
CA ILE A 187 1.53 15.32 0.32
C ILE A 187 0.35 15.73 1.20
N GLU A 188 0.55 15.81 2.52
CA GLU A 188 -0.47 16.27 3.46
C GLU A 188 -0.95 17.69 3.15
N TYR A 189 -0.04 18.61 2.86
CA TYR A 189 -0.38 19.97 2.44
C TYR A 189 -1.22 19.99 1.17
N LEU A 190 -0.83 19.23 0.15
CA LEU A 190 -1.53 19.19 -1.14
C LEU A 190 -2.92 18.54 -1.03
N VAL A 191 -3.06 17.51 -0.20
CA VAL A 191 -4.36 16.91 0.12
C VAL A 191 -5.25 17.91 0.86
N ALA A 192 -4.71 18.63 1.84
CA ALA A 192 -5.44 19.67 2.57
C ALA A 192 -5.86 20.84 1.65
N GLN A 193 -4.99 21.25 0.74
CA GLN A 193 -5.27 22.27 -0.26
C GLN A 193 -6.45 21.86 -1.16
N HIS A 194 -6.46 20.61 -1.64
CA HIS A 194 -7.59 20.12 -2.43
C HIS A 194 -8.90 20.09 -1.64
N ALA A 195 -8.85 19.79 -0.34
CA ALA A 195 -10.00 19.79 0.54
C ALA A 195 -10.46 21.20 0.99
N GLY A 196 -9.67 22.25 0.69
CA GLY A 196 -9.91 23.60 1.22
C GLY A 196 -9.66 23.73 2.73
N ASP A 197 -8.92 22.80 3.33
CA ASP A 197 -8.60 22.81 4.77
C ASP A 197 -7.41 23.74 5.07
N ASN A 198 -7.67 25.05 5.03
CA ASN A 198 -6.66 26.09 5.24
C ASN A 198 -5.97 25.96 6.61
N LYS A 199 -6.71 25.54 7.64
CA LYS A 199 -6.14 25.36 8.99
C LYS A 199 -5.07 24.27 8.97
N ARG A 200 -5.34 23.15 8.29
CA ARG A 200 -4.36 22.07 8.16
C ARG A 200 -3.18 22.47 7.30
N MET A 201 -3.42 23.20 6.21
CA MET A 201 -2.33 23.76 5.39
C MET A 201 -1.37 24.63 6.22
N ASP A 202 -1.90 25.53 7.05
CA ASP A 202 -1.08 26.40 7.92
C ASP A 202 -0.27 25.61 8.95
N ILE A 203 -0.89 24.61 9.58
CA ILE A 203 -0.22 23.71 10.53
C ILE A 203 0.93 22.97 9.85
N VAL A 204 0.67 22.35 8.69
CA VAL A 204 1.69 21.60 7.95
C VAL A 204 2.81 22.51 7.48
N LYS A 205 2.50 23.70 6.95
CA LYS A 205 3.50 24.68 6.54
C LYS A 205 4.38 25.11 7.71
N LEU A 206 3.80 25.34 8.89
CA LEU A 206 4.56 25.68 10.10
C LEU A 206 5.48 24.53 10.53
N ILE A 207 4.98 23.30 10.56
CA ILE A 207 5.78 22.11 10.88
C ILE A 207 6.96 21.98 9.92
N MET A 208 6.71 22.13 8.62
CA MET A 208 7.77 22.05 7.60
C MET A 208 8.79 23.19 7.75
N LYS A 209 8.35 24.41 8.09
CA LYS A 209 9.25 25.54 8.38
C LYS A 209 10.17 25.25 9.57
N ILE A 210 9.64 24.64 10.62
CA ILE A 210 10.40 24.36 11.85
C ILE A 210 11.38 23.20 11.61
N ASN A 211 10.92 22.11 11.01
CA ASN A 211 11.70 20.87 10.93
C ASN A 211 12.60 20.81 9.68
N TRP A 212 12.16 21.39 8.55
CA TRP A 212 12.87 21.27 7.26
C TRP A 212 12.80 22.56 6.40
N PRO A 213 13.25 23.71 6.93
CA PRO A 213 13.17 25.02 6.24
C PRO A 213 13.94 25.05 4.90
N GLU A 214 14.97 24.22 4.74
CA GLU A 214 15.77 24.19 3.51
C GLU A 214 15.30 23.15 2.49
N SER A 215 14.29 22.34 2.81
CA SER A 215 13.79 21.31 1.92
C SER A 215 13.16 21.90 0.67
N LYS A 216 13.30 21.20 -0.46
CA LYS A 216 12.67 21.60 -1.73
C LYS A 216 11.15 21.66 -1.59
N GLN A 217 10.59 20.74 -0.81
CA GLN A 217 9.17 20.63 -0.49
C GLN A 217 8.66 21.85 0.27
N PHE A 218 9.39 22.28 1.31
CA PHE A 218 9.01 23.50 2.04
C PHE A 218 9.11 24.73 1.13
N LYS A 219 10.22 24.89 0.39
CA LYS A 219 10.39 26.01 -0.54
C LYS A 219 9.28 26.06 -1.60
N PHE A 220 8.81 24.89 -2.07
CA PHE A 220 7.68 24.80 -2.98
C PHE A 220 6.40 25.39 -2.37
N ILE A 221 6.01 24.97 -1.15
CA ILE A 221 4.77 25.47 -0.51
C ILE A 221 4.91 26.92 -0.02
N ASP A 222 6.12 27.37 0.33
CA ASP A 222 6.34 28.73 0.80
C ASP A 222 6.15 29.74 -0.33
N ASN A 223 6.68 29.42 -1.51
CA ASN A 223 6.53 30.22 -2.73
C ASN A 223 5.10 30.20 -3.30
N GLN A 224 4.32 29.14 -3.07
CA GLN A 224 2.92 29.03 -3.50
C GLN A 224 1.99 30.04 -2.81
N GLY A 225 2.35 30.54 -1.62
CA GLY A 225 1.62 31.60 -0.92
C GLY A 225 1.63 32.96 -1.63
N GLY A 226 2.52 33.16 -2.61
CA GLY A 226 2.57 34.38 -3.43
C GLY A 226 1.64 34.38 -4.65
N TYR A 227 1.26 33.21 -5.18
CA TYR A 227 0.46 33.11 -6.40
C TYR A 227 -1.03 33.45 -6.20
N GLN A 228 -1.53 33.47 -4.96
CA GLN A 228 -2.93 33.84 -4.68
C GLN A 228 -3.15 35.33 -4.43
N ILE A 229 -2.09 36.14 -4.30
CA ILE A 229 -2.23 37.60 -4.06
C ILE A 229 -2.32 38.38 -5.39
N GLU A 230 -1.82 37.84 -6.50
CA GLU A 230 -1.81 38.56 -7.79
C GLU A 230 -3.11 38.45 -8.61
N GLN A 231 -4.10 37.64 -8.19
CA GLN A 231 -5.39 37.52 -8.90
C GLN A 231 -6.54 38.32 -8.27
N GLN A 232 -6.28 39.18 -7.28
CA GLN A 232 -7.28 40.09 -6.72
C GLN A 232 -6.94 41.59 -6.89
N THR A 233 -5.94 41.91 -7.70
CA THR A 233 -5.67 43.29 -8.14
C THR A 233 -5.62 43.34 -9.66
N GLY A 234 -6.80 43.28 -10.28
CA GLY A 234 -7.02 43.48 -11.71
C GLY A 234 -8.45 43.94 -11.95
#